data_AF-A0A920NPQ6-F1
#
_entry.id   AF-A0A920NPQ6-F1
#
_cell.length_a   1.000
_cell.length_b   1.000
_cell.length_c   1.000
_cell.angle_alpha   90.00
_cell.angle_beta   90.00
_cell.angle_gamma   90.00
#
_symmetry.space_group_name_H-M   'P 1'
#
loop_
_entity.id
_entity.type
_entity.pdbx_description
1 polymer ?
#
loop_
_entity_poly.entity_id
_entity_poly.type
_entity_poly.pdbx_seq_one_letter_code
_entity_poly.pdbx_strand_id
1 'polypeptide(L)' 'MQNDIIWEAPRQHQQTSFIIRCGSNVNLGNILPRDILGLEALRQGLRYETLTHYVPENKVKNE' A
#
# COMPACT_ATOMS: atom_id res chain seq x y z
N MET A 1 5.57 -1.56 19.51
CA MET A 1 6.36 -0.57 18.75
C MET A 1 5.76 -0.28 17.38
N GLN A 2 5.59 -1.26 16.48
CA GLN A 2 5.06 -0.97 15.12
C GLN A 2 3.57 -0.59 15.09
N ASN A 3 2.79 -1.02 16.09
CA ASN A 3 1.35 -0.72 16.22
C ASN A 3 1.06 0.60 16.97
N ASP A 4 2.09 1.27 17.50
CA ASP A 4 1.93 2.46 18.36
C ASP A 4 2.18 3.77 17.60
N ILE A 5 2.51 3.67 16.30
CA ILE A 5 2.88 4.81 15.45
C ILE A 5 1.89 4.91 14.29
N ILE A 6 1.47 6.14 13.99
CA ILE A 6 0.70 6.50 12.78
C ILE A 6 1.58 7.41 11.92
N TRP A 7 1.73 7.07 10.64
CA TRP A 7 2.53 7.87 9.70
C TRP A 7 1.62 8.78 8.87
N GLU A 8 1.96 10.06 8.77
CA GLU A 8 1.22 10.97 7.89
C GLU A 8 1.56 10.71 6.42
N ALA A 9 0.55 10.41 5.62
CA ALA A 9 0.70 10.09 4.20
C ALA A 9 -0.38 10.75 3.32
N PRO A 10 -0.46 12.09 3.29
CA PRO A 10 -1.48 12.81 2.53
C PRO A 10 -1.40 12.61 1.01
N ARG A 11 -0.28 12.11 0.49
CA ARG A 11 -0.10 11.82 -0.94
C ARG A 11 0.01 10.32 -1.19
N GLN A 12 -0.53 9.90 -2.34
CA GLN A 12 -0.58 8.48 -2.72
C GLN A 12 0.79 7.78 -2.71
N HIS A 13 1.85 8.43 -3.23
CA HIS A 13 3.18 7.83 -3.25
C HIS A 13 3.75 7.57 -1.84
N GLN A 14 3.36 8.37 -0.85
CA GLN A 14 3.75 8.16 0.55
C GLN A 14 3.05 6.93 1.11
N GLN A 15 1.74 6.78 0.82
CA GLN A 15 0.94 5.62 1.22
C GLN A 15 1.55 4.32 0.66
N THR A 16 1.84 4.29 -0.64
CA THR A 16 2.50 3.16 -1.30
C THR A 16 3.86 2.85 -0.66
N SER A 17 4.71 3.86 -0.42
CA SER A 17 6.04 3.66 0.16
C SER A 17 5.98 3.00 1.53
N PHE A 18 5.06 3.44 2.39
CA PHE A 18 4.87 2.82 3.72
C PHE A 18 4.26 1.42 3.62
N ILE A 19 3.31 1.18 2.72
CA ILE A 19 2.73 -0.16 2.51
C ILE A 19 3.81 -1.15 2.07
N ILE A 20 4.69 -0.77 1.13
CA ILE A 20 5.77 -1.64 0.65
C ILE A 20 6.82 -1.90 1.74
N ARG A 21 7.17 -0.87 2.53
CA ARG A 21 8.24 -0.97 3.54
C ARG A 21 7.80 -1.60 4.86
N CYS A 22 6.57 -1.33 5.30
CA CYS A 22 6.06 -1.70 6.62
C CYS A 22 4.93 -2.74 6.56
N GLY A 23 4.53 -3.14 5.35
CA GLY A 23 3.42 -4.07 5.13
C GLY A 23 2.08 -3.35 5.01
N SER A 24 1.10 -4.08 4.47
CA SER A 24 -0.25 -3.57 4.19
C SER A 24 -1.10 -3.23 5.41
N ASN A 25 -0.66 -3.57 6.62
CA ASN A 25 -1.32 -3.20 7.87
C ASN A 25 -0.69 -1.97 8.55
N VAL A 26 0.20 -1.24 7.87
CA VAL A 26 0.78 0.00 8.42
C VAL A 26 -0.29 1.04 8.73
N ASN A 27 -0.20 1.67 9.90
CA ASN A 27 -1.11 2.74 10.30
C ASN A 27 -0.76 4.04 9.56
N LEU A 28 -1.73 4.61 8.83
CA LEU A 28 -1.56 5.83 8.04
C LEU A 28 -2.59 6.89 8.44
N GLY A 29 -2.14 8.14 8.55
CA GLY A 29 -2.95 9.32 8.86
C GLY A 29 -2.89 10.37 7.75
N ASN A 30 -3.68 11.44 7.90
CA ASN A 30 -3.82 12.53 6.91
C ASN A 30 -4.25 12.06 5.51
N ILE A 31 -4.94 10.91 5.42
CA ILE A 31 -5.52 10.41 4.17
C ILE A 31 -6.73 11.25 3.81
N LEU A 32 -6.78 11.75 2.57
CA LEU A 32 -7.94 12.49 2.09
C LEU A 32 -9.14 11.54 1.95
N PRO A 33 -10.36 11.95 2.33
CA PRO A 33 -11.53 11.07 2.29
C PRO A 33 -11.79 10.42 0.92
N ARG A 34 -11.50 11.14 -0.16
CA ARG A 34 -11.62 10.64 -1.54
C ARG A 34 -10.61 9.54 -1.90
N ASP A 35 -9.51 9.43 -1.16
CA ASP A 35 -8.43 8.48 -1.44
C ASP A 35 -8.59 7.16 -0.68
N ILE A 36 -9.60 7.01 0.19
CA ILE A 36 -9.79 5.83 1.05
C ILE A 36 -9.92 4.53 0.23
N LEU A 37 -10.75 4.53 -0.82
CA LEU A 37 -10.88 3.35 -1.70
C LEU A 37 -9.57 3.03 -2.44
N GLY A 38 -8.84 4.07 -2.85
CA GLY A 38 -7.53 3.93 -3.47
C GLY A 38 -6.49 3.34 -2.51
N LEU A 39 -6.54 3.75 -1.24
CA LEU A 39 -5.69 3.21 -0.18
C LEU A 39 -5.97 1.73 0.08
N GLU A 40 -7.23 1.32 0.19
CA GLU A 40 -7.55 -0.10 0.38
C GLU A 40 -7.17 -0.95 -0.82
N ALA A 41 -7.34 -0.43 -2.05
CA ALA A 41 -6.85 -1.12 -3.24
C ALA A 41 -5.31 -1.30 -3.22
N LEU A 42 -4.55 -0.32 -2.71
CA LEU A 42 -3.10 -0.48 -2.48
C LEU A 42 -2.82 -1.54 -1.40
N ARG A 43 -3.56 -1.55 -0.29
CA ARG A 43 -3.38 -2.55 0.78
C ARG A 43 -3.64 -3.97 0.29
N GLN A 44 -4.61 -4.15 -0.61
CA GLN A 44 -4.99 -5.45 -1.20
C GLN A 44 -4.15 -5.85 -2.43
N GLY A 45 -3.21 -5.01 -2.89
CA GLY A 45 -2.43 -5.33 -4.10
C GLY A 45 -3.21 -5.20 -5.40
N LEU A 46 -4.38 -4.54 -5.40
CA LEU A 46 -5.27 -4.39 -6.55
C LEU A 46 -4.91 -3.19 -7.45
N ARG A 47 -3.85 -2.45 -7.11
CA ARG A 47 -3.30 -1.37 -7.94
C ARG A 47 -1.86 -1.67 -8.35
N TYR A 48 -1.45 -1.15 -9.51
CA TYR A 48 -0.17 -1.46 -10.14
C TYR A 48 1.03 -1.18 -9.22
N GLU A 49 0.95 -0.16 -8.37
CA GLU A 49 2.04 0.24 -7.47
C GLU A 49 2.38 -0.84 -6.44
N THR A 50 1.41 -1.68 -6.06
CA THR A 50 1.56 -2.75 -5.07
C THR A 50 1.34 -4.15 -5.66
N LEU A 51 0.94 -4.25 -6.94
CA LEU A 51 0.64 -5.52 -7.59
C LEU A 51 1.82 -6.49 -7.55
N THR A 52 3.03 -6.01 -7.86
CA THR A 52 4.26 -6.82 -7.86
C THR A 52 4.67 -7.29 -6.47
N HIS A 53 4.20 -6.61 -5.41
CA HIS A 53 4.43 -7.05 -4.04
C HIS A 53 3.58 -8.28 -3.67
N TYR A 54 2.44 -8.46 -4.35
CA TYR A 54 1.47 -9.52 -4.08
C TYR A 54 1.45 -10.64 -5.10
N VAL A 55 1.90 -10.38 -6.34
CA VAL A 55 2.01 -11.40 -7.38
C VAL A 55 3.43 -11.98 -7.38
N PRO A 56 3.62 -13.27 -7.10
CA PRO A 56 4.93 -13.90 -7.18
C PRO A 56 5.46 -13.88 -8.63
N GLU A 57 6.73 -13.52 -8.80
CA GLU A 57 7.41 -13.35 -10.10
C GLU A 57 7.28 -14.56 -11.05
N ASN A 58 7.04 -15.76 -10.50
CA ASN A 58 6.90 -17.01 -11.24
C ASN A 58 5.66 -17.10 -12.14
N LYS A 59 4.71 -16.16 -12.06
CA LYS A 59 3.52 -16.14 -12.94
C LYS A 59 3.67 -15.28 -14.20
N VAL A 60 4.74 -14.49 -14.32
CA VAL A 60 4.93 -13.57 -15.46
C VAL A 60 5.68 -14.22 -16.63
N LYS A 61 6.25 -15.42 -16.43
CA LYS A 61 7.11 -16.09 -17.43
C LYS A 61 6.41 -17.08 -18.37
N ASN A 62 5.10 -17.29 -18.23
CA ASN A 62 4.35 -18.30 -18.99
C ASN A 62 3.19 -17.70 -19.81
N GLU A 63 3.36 -16.50 -20.35
CA GLU A 63 2.52 -15.94 -21.42
C GLU A 63 3.40 -15.42 -22.56
#